data_AF-A0A5F1YE92-F1
#
_entry.id   AF-A0A5F1YE92-F1
#
_cell.length_a   1.000
_cell.length_b   1.000
_cell.length_c   1.000
_cell.angle_alpha   90.00
_cell.angle_beta   90.00
_cell.angle_gamma   90.00
#
_symmetry.space_group_name_H-M   'P 1'
#
loop_
_entity.id
_entity.type
_entity.pdbx_description
1 polymer ?
#
loop_
_entity_poly.entity_id
_entity_poly.type
_entity_poly.pdbx_seq_one_letter_code
_entity_poly.pdbx_strand_id
1 'polypeptide(L)'
;MIRKIIVSLLIVFNLNCLTLSYMKLANSDREDEAYFPYTGTLGNITIILFGPLLLTVPLPGKLTGQDDSSFFAFWLYRFIDLPLCFIADTVLLPITLPNFIYVKSGRPWSSSWYHRKYEKGVTSFREQNPPYIALKSIIANNDLNALRRFLDLYDVTVLERKIRELQEKDLLPYEHSGTYNFFSNQIGIIDHIASVASAPTYVRRITIHPRDRLEIIYTLYEEFRKDPELEKRYYDTVWKIYFSSGELIENPTIFKKVVRKFIDRKEISQLIESTANKYYRKESDRPKETYFNPDSKTIPRQISESWKEKIDLLTEIDDILQKKPALLKEWRSIAWNFAISSGLIAHRPAILEKAYREFPKESANADLILFLEANKGKNQRSIDIIAENIKDPSAFPLDRIEEKTVRYILMYPNVLEKLIQVGWPTNQILKWKKEKFNGRKTYVVIEEKTLLVLSIEDDLIPEETIRILLKHGADPKLGVKSGLQGKHFILYPMSNSYPYGNSILKESKQKLIEEWNR
;
A
#
# COMPACT_ATOMS: atom_id res chain seq x y z
N MET A 1 44.55 -53.57 -13.22
CA MET A 1 43.06 -53.58 -13.25
C MET A 1 42.47 -54.27 -12.02
N ILE A 2 42.89 -55.49 -11.71
CA ILE A 2 42.43 -56.29 -10.56
C ILE A 2 42.51 -55.54 -9.21
N ARG A 3 43.61 -54.83 -8.93
CA ARG A 3 43.78 -54.07 -7.67
C ARG A 3 42.74 -52.96 -7.49
N LYS A 4 42.33 -52.27 -8.57
CA LYS A 4 41.28 -51.23 -8.51
C LYS A 4 39.90 -51.87 -8.28
N ILE A 5 39.63 -53.02 -8.89
CA ILE A 5 38.39 -53.78 -8.70
C ILE A 5 38.28 -54.26 -7.25
N ILE A 6 39.36 -54.81 -6.68
CA ILE A 6 39.40 -55.25 -5.28
C ILE A 6 39.20 -54.07 -4.33
N VAL A 7 39.83 -52.93 -4.57
CA VAL A 7 39.65 -51.72 -3.74
C VAL A 7 38.21 -51.19 -3.86
N SER A 8 37.63 -51.13 -5.06
CA SER A 8 36.23 -50.72 -5.24
C SER A 8 35.26 -51.70 -4.57
N LEU A 9 35.50 -53.00 -4.65
CA LEU A 9 34.71 -54.01 -3.92
C LEU A 9 34.83 -53.80 -2.41
N LEU A 10 36.04 -53.60 -1.87
CA LEU A 10 36.24 -53.33 -0.45
C LEU A 10 35.56 -52.04 0.02
N ILE A 11 35.51 -51.01 -0.81
CA ILE A 11 34.75 -49.77 -0.51
C ILE A 11 33.25 -50.05 -0.50
N VAL A 12 32.73 -50.76 -1.49
CA VAL A 12 31.31 -51.15 -1.56
C VAL A 12 30.91 -52.05 -0.39
N PHE A 13 31.78 -52.99 0.00
CA PHE A 13 31.56 -53.85 1.17
C PHE A 13 31.64 -53.07 2.49
N ASN A 14 32.57 -52.12 2.65
CA ASN A 14 32.61 -51.25 3.84
C ASN A 14 31.40 -50.32 3.93
N LEU A 15 30.87 -49.83 2.80
CA LEU A 15 29.68 -48.96 2.79
C LEU A 15 28.38 -49.72 3.09
N ASN A 16 28.36 -51.02 2.88
CA ASN A 16 27.21 -51.90 3.16
C ASN A 16 27.41 -52.78 4.40
N CYS A 17 28.41 -52.47 5.24
CA CYS A 17 28.58 -53.16 6.52
C CYS A 17 27.37 -52.91 7.43
N LEU A 18 27.02 -53.88 8.28
CA LEU A 18 25.90 -53.79 9.23
C LEU A 18 25.97 -52.51 10.05
N THR A 19 27.18 -52.14 10.48
CA THR A 19 27.41 -50.97 11.32
C THR A 19 26.99 -49.67 10.61
N LEU A 20 27.43 -49.46 9.36
CA LEU A 20 27.09 -48.25 8.62
C LEU A 20 25.64 -48.25 8.14
N SER A 21 25.11 -49.43 7.78
CA SER A 21 23.71 -49.61 7.36
C SER A 21 22.75 -49.35 8.52
N TYR A 22 23.06 -49.83 9.72
CA TYR A 22 22.28 -49.57 10.93
C TYR A 22 22.32 -48.09 11.34
N MET A 23 23.51 -47.46 11.27
CA MET A 23 23.64 -46.01 11.48
C MET A 23 22.81 -45.21 10.47
N LYS A 24 22.78 -45.62 9.21
CA LYS A 24 22.00 -44.94 8.16
C LYS A 24 20.50 -45.07 8.40
N LEU A 25 20.03 -46.26 8.79
CA LEU A 25 18.62 -46.56 9.05
C LEU A 25 18.11 -45.91 10.34
N ALA A 26 18.92 -45.90 11.41
CA ALA A 26 18.56 -45.27 12.67
C ALA A 26 18.52 -43.73 12.58
N ASN A 27 19.29 -43.13 11.67
CA ASN A 27 19.35 -41.67 11.46
C ASN A 27 18.47 -41.16 10.30
N SER A 28 17.83 -42.03 9.51
CA SER A 28 16.99 -41.60 8.38
C SER A 28 15.52 -41.37 8.75
N ASP A 29 14.97 -42.07 9.76
CA ASP A 29 13.51 -42.22 9.87
C ASP A 29 12.89 -42.02 11.27
N ARG A 30 13.48 -41.23 12.18
CA ARG A 30 12.79 -40.88 13.45
C ARG A 30 12.85 -39.40 13.79
N GLU A 31 11.67 -38.83 14.06
CA GLU A 31 11.48 -37.49 14.61
C GLU A 31 11.75 -37.41 16.12
N ASP A 32 11.92 -38.55 16.81
CA ASP A 32 12.12 -38.61 18.26
C ASP A 32 13.61 -38.66 18.66
N GLU A 33 14.01 -37.74 19.53
CA GLU A 33 15.37 -37.43 20.02
C GLU A 33 16.07 -38.54 20.87
N ALA A 34 15.79 -39.82 20.65
CA ALA A 34 16.39 -40.90 21.43
C ALA A 34 17.63 -41.50 20.74
N TYR A 35 18.80 -41.20 21.28
CA TYR A 35 20.10 -41.79 20.90
C TYR A 35 20.11 -43.32 21.16
N PHE A 36 20.50 -44.13 20.17
CA PHE A 36 21.00 -45.48 20.43
C PHE A 36 22.53 -45.40 20.58
N PRO A 37 23.11 -45.83 21.71
CA PRO A 37 24.56 -45.82 21.87
C PRO A 37 25.19 -46.76 20.86
N TYR A 38 26.09 -46.22 20.06
CA TYR A 38 26.96 -46.98 19.19
C TYR A 38 27.83 -47.92 20.06
N THR A 39 27.59 -49.23 19.93
CA THR A 39 28.26 -50.27 20.72
C THR A 39 29.57 -50.77 20.08
N GLY A 40 29.92 -50.25 18.88
CA GLY A 40 31.12 -50.59 18.14
C GLY A 40 31.25 -52.07 17.78
N THR A 41 32.45 -52.45 17.33
CA THR A 41 32.86 -53.83 17.03
C THR A 41 32.65 -54.74 18.24
N LEU A 42 32.69 -54.19 19.46
CA LEU A 42 32.39 -54.90 20.71
C LEU A 42 30.97 -55.47 20.73
N GLY A 43 29.95 -54.71 20.32
CA GLY A 43 28.57 -55.21 20.20
C GLY A 43 28.43 -56.34 19.17
N ASN A 44 29.13 -56.24 18.03
CA ASN A 44 29.15 -57.30 17.02
C ASN A 44 29.88 -58.56 17.52
N ILE A 45 30.97 -58.42 18.28
CA ILE A 45 31.66 -59.53 18.94
C ILE A 45 30.72 -60.22 19.96
N THR A 46 29.97 -59.45 20.76
CA THR A 46 29.01 -60.02 21.71
C THR A 46 27.89 -60.78 20.99
N ILE A 47 27.36 -60.27 19.88
CA ILE A 47 26.32 -60.94 19.09
C ILE A 47 26.86 -62.19 18.37
N ILE A 48 28.11 -62.17 17.92
CA ILE A 48 28.78 -63.33 17.30
C ILE A 48 29.06 -64.41 18.35
N LEU A 49 29.48 -64.04 19.57
CA LEU A 49 29.78 -65.00 20.64
C LEU A 49 28.52 -65.58 21.30
N PHE A 50 27.44 -64.79 21.43
CA PHE A 50 26.24 -65.16 22.20
C PHE A 50 24.95 -65.28 21.38
N GLY A 51 24.97 -64.96 20.08
CA GLY A 51 23.80 -64.97 19.19
C GLY A 51 23.01 -66.29 19.12
N PRO A 52 23.65 -67.47 19.14
CA PRO A 52 22.93 -68.76 19.15
C PRO A 52 22.13 -69.03 20.43
N LEU A 53 22.50 -68.41 21.55
CA LEU A 53 21.86 -68.58 22.86
C LEU A 53 20.71 -67.59 23.11
N LEU A 54 20.56 -66.56 22.27
CA LEU A 54 19.58 -65.48 22.42
C LEU A 54 18.40 -65.62 21.43
N LEU A 55 17.97 -66.84 21.14
CA LEU A 55 16.89 -67.14 20.18
C LEU A 55 15.50 -66.58 20.55
N THR A 56 15.34 -65.97 21.73
CA THR A 56 14.04 -65.48 22.24
C THR A 56 13.96 -63.96 22.41
N VAL A 57 15.02 -63.20 22.10
CA VAL A 57 14.98 -61.73 22.13
C VAL A 57 15.01 -61.20 20.69
N PRO A 58 14.02 -60.39 20.26
CA PRO A 58 14.06 -59.78 18.94
C PRO A 58 15.25 -58.81 18.92
N LEU A 59 16.33 -59.19 18.25
CA LEU A 59 17.42 -58.27 17.95
C LEU A 59 16.85 -57.12 17.09
N PRO A 60 17.05 -55.86 17.50
CA PRO A 60 16.45 -54.73 16.80
C PRO A 60 17.13 -54.59 15.43
N GLY A 61 16.36 -54.80 14.37
CA GLY A 61 16.83 -54.71 12.98
C GLY A 61 16.48 -55.95 12.17
N LYS A 62 15.19 -56.15 11.85
CA LYS A 62 14.84 -56.90 10.64
C LYS A 62 15.31 -56.06 9.46
N LEU A 63 16.50 -56.35 8.93
CA LEU A 63 16.84 -56.01 7.56
C LEU A 63 15.75 -56.67 6.70
N THR A 64 14.98 -55.85 6.00
CA THR A 64 13.82 -56.27 5.22
C THR A 64 14.17 -57.44 4.32
N GLY A 65 13.48 -58.58 4.51
CA GLY A 65 13.46 -59.70 3.56
C GLY A 65 14.42 -60.87 3.82
N GLN A 66 14.59 -61.32 5.08
CA GLN A 66 15.42 -62.48 5.39
C GLN A 66 14.66 -63.52 6.24
N ASP A 67 13.54 -64.04 5.70
CA ASP A 67 12.79 -65.11 6.35
C ASP A 67 13.26 -66.52 5.94
N ASP A 68 14.40 -66.70 5.25
CA ASP A 68 14.97 -68.03 4.95
C ASP A 68 16.50 -68.04 4.71
N SER A 69 17.29 -67.35 5.54
CA SER A 69 18.75 -67.50 5.49
C SER A 69 19.21 -68.68 6.34
N SER A 70 19.87 -69.66 5.72
CA SER A 70 20.49 -70.80 6.42
C SER A 70 21.44 -70.32 7.53
N PHE A 71 21.54 -71.10 8.62
CA PHE A 71 22.46 -70.88 9.74
C PHE A 71 23.88 -70.52 9.26
N PHE A 72 24.34 -71.15 8.17
CA PHE A 72 25.61 -70.84 7.53
C PHE A 72 25.69 -69.43 6.94
N ALA A 73 24.66 -68.97 6.23
CA ALA A 73 24.61 -67.62 5.67
C ALA A 73 24.58 -66.53 6.77
N PHE A 74 23.92 -66.80 7.89
CA PHE A 74 23.92 -65.94 9.08
C PHE A 74 25.33 -65.73 9.64
N TRP A 75 26.12 -66.80 9.77
CA TRP A 75 27.50 -66.72 10.24
C TRP A 75 28.45 -66.11 9.22
N LEU A 76 28.32 -66.49 7.94
CA LEU A 76 29.22 -66.02 6.88
C LEU A 76 29.14 -64.50 6.72
N TYR A 77 27.93 -63.95 6.76
CA TYR A 77 27.72 -62.50 6.67
C TYR A 77 28.41 -61.78 7.83
N ARG A 78 28.25 -62.25 9.07
CA ARG A 78 28.81 -61.62 10.27
C ARG A 78 30.34 -61.76 10.43
N PHE A 79 30.92 -62.88 9.99
CA PHE A 79 32.37 -63.06 9.97
C PHE A 79 33.07 -62.20 8.91
N ILE A 80 32.43 -62.01 7.76
CA ILE A 80 32.93 -61.09 6.71
C ILE A 80 32.79 -59.63 7.17
N ASP A 81 31.73 -59.32 7.90
CA ASP A 81 31.44 -57.95 8.32
C ASP A 81 32.29 -57.47 9.49
N LEU A 82 32.74 -58.37 10.37
CA LEU A 82 33.55 -58.03 11.55
C LEU A 82 34.85 -57.26 11.22
N PRO A 83 35.73 -57.71 10.28
CA PRO A 83 36.93 -56.96 9.93
C PRO A 83 36.62 -55.62 9.24
N LEU A 84 35.51 -55.52 8.51
CA LEU A 84 35.06 -54.27 7.89
C LEU A 84 34.55 -53.29 8.95
N CYS A 85 33.80 -53.76 9.95
CA CYS A 85 33.39 -52.98 11.11
C CYS A 85 34.61 -52.50 11.91
N PHE A 86 35.61 -53.36 12.11
CA PHE A 86 36.84 -52.98 12.80
C PHE A 86 37.60 -51.86 12.05
N ILE A 87 37.69 -51.94 10.72
CA ILE A 87 38.29 -50.88 9.88
C ILE A 87 37.46 -49.59 9.94
N ALA A 88 36.13 -49.70 9.93
CA ALA A 88 35.24 -48.55 10.10
C ALA A 88 35.46 -47.86 11.45
N ASP A 89 35.54 -48.63 12.54
CA ASP A 89 35.71 -48.16 13.91
C ASP A 89 37.08 -47.54 14.18
N THR A 90 38.15 -48.09 13.58
CA THR A 90 39.53 -47.70 13.88
C THR A 90 40.11 -46.67 12.92
N VAL A 91 39.65 -46.64 11.66
CA VAL A 91 40.25 -45.78 10.62
C VAL A 91 39.25 -44.74 10.12
N LEU A 92 38.04 -45.15 9.73
CA LEU A 92 37.09 -44.24 9.07
C LEU A 92 36.37 -43.34 10.06
N LEU A 93 35.90 -43.87 11.17
CA LEU A 93 35.14 -43.12 12.16
C LEU A 93 35.98 -42.02 12.81
N PRO A 94 37.22 -42.22 13.31
CA PRO A 94 38.03 -41.14 13.87
C PRO A 94 38.30 -39.97 12.90
N ILE A 95 38.39 -40.26 11.59
CA ILE A 95 38.61 -39.26 10.54
C ILE A 95 37.30 -38.55 10.14
N THR A 96 36.16 -39.24 10.23
CA THR A 96 34.83 -38.71 9.84
C THR A 96 33.97 -38.25 11.02
N LEU A 97 34.39 -38.52 12.26
CA LEU A 97 33.72 -38.21 13.52
C LEU A 97 33.40 -36.72 13.71
N PRO A 98 34.21 -35.75 13.20
CA PRO A 98 33.82 -34.35 13.31
C PRO A 98 32.41 -34.14 12.76
N ASN A 99 32.00 -34.81 11.68
CA ASN A 99 30.68 -34.62 11.08
C ASN A 99 29.52 -35.31 11.84
N PHE A 100 29.79 -36.37 12.60
CA PHE A 100 28.75 -37.11 13.34
C PHE A 100 28.50 -36.58 14.76
N ILE A 101 29.50 -35.96 15.41
CA ILE A 101 29.33 -35.28 16.71
C ILE A 101 28.33 -34.12 16.59
N TYR A 102 28.19 -33.49 15.41
CA TYR A 102 27.28 -32.37 15.21
C TYR A 102 25.79 -32.73 15.18
N VAL A 103 25.40 -34.00 15.20
CA VAL A 103 23.96 -34.37 15.13
C VAL A 103 23.19 -33.90 16.37
N LYS A 104 23.83 -33.82 17.56
CA LYS A 104 23.23 -33.27 18.78
C LYS A 104 22.91 -31.78 18.68
N SER A 105 23.60 -31.07 17.80
CA SER A 105 23.39 -29.66 17.52
C SER A 105 22.66 -29.44 16.19
N GLY A 106 22.27 -30.49 15.45
CA GLY A 106 21.88 -30.34 14.04
C GLY A 106 23.08 -30.01 13.15
N ARG A 107 22.90 -30.12 11.82
CA ARG A 107 23.98 -29.79 10.87
C ARG A 107 24.51 -28.38 11.17
N PRO A 108 25.83 -28.16 11.27
CA PRO A 108 26.38 -26.81 11.46
C PRO A 108 25.76 -25.86 10.45
N TRP A 109 25.38 -24.66 10.90
CA TRP A 109 24.71 -23.63 10.07
C TRP A 109 23.28 -23.95 9.62
N SER A 110 22.69 -25.07 10.03
CA SER A 110 21.26 -25.32 9.83
C SER A 110 20.40 -24.44 10.74
N SER A 111 19.14 -24.22 10.35
CA SER A 111 18.16 -23.47 11.17
C SER A 111 17.97 -24.08 12.57
N SER A 112 17.95 -25.41 12.68
CA SER A 112 17.84 -26.14 13.95
C SER A 112 19.08 -25.97 14.83
N TRP A 113 20.27 -25.97 14.23
CA TRP A 113 21.53 -25.69 14.94
C TRP A 113 21.58 -24.27 15.47
N TYR A 114 21.26 -23.33 14.61
CA TYR A 114 21.24 -21.93 14.95
C TYR A 114 20.20 -21.65 16.05
N HIS A 115 19.03 -22.28 15.98
CA HIS A 115 18.02 -22.18 17.03
C HIS A 115 18.57 -22.68 18.37
N ARG A 116 19.06 -23.92 18.43
CA ARG A 116 19.60 -24.53 19.65
C ARG A 116 20.80 -23.77 20.23
N LYS A 117 21.66 -23.19 19.39
CA LYS A 117 22.80 -22.38 19.83
C LYS A 117 22.36 -21.18 20.67
N TYR A 118 21.32 -20.46 20.24
CA TYR A 118 20.93 -19.19 20.85
C TYR A 118 19.69 -19.24 21.73
N GLU A 119 18.87 -20.30 21.66
CA GLU A 119 17.57 -20.40 22.36
C GLU A 119 17.70 -20.10 23.86
N LYS A 120 18.64 -20.74 24.56
CA LYS A 120 18.86 -20.50 26.00
C LYS A 120 19.26 -19.06 26.29
N GLY A 121 20.16 -18.49 25.51
CA GLY A 121 20.63 -17.11 25.68
C GLY A 121 19.52 -16.09 25.44
N VAL A 122 18.71 -16.33 24.40
CA VAL A 122 17.57 -15.47 24.07
C VAL A 122 16.46 -15.57 25.12
N THR A 123 16.15 -16.77 25.61
CA THR A 123 15.17 -16.96 26.69
C THR A 123 15.63 -16.28 27.98
N SER A 124 16.88 -16.49 28.38
CA SER A 124 17.45 -15.84 29.57
C SER A 124 17.45 -14.32 29.46
N PHE A 125 17.83 -13.77 28.30
CA PHE A 125 17.78 -12.32 28.06
C PHE A 125 16.35 -11.79 28.22
N ARG A 126 15.34 -12.50 27.72
CA ARG A 126 13.93 -12.09 27.81
C ARG A 126 13.42 -12.06 29.25
N GLU A 127 13.73 -13.10 30.02
CA GLU A 127 13.36 -13.19 31.44
C GLU A 127 14.02 -12.09 32.26
N GLN A 128 15.28 -11.76 31.96
CA GLN A 128 16.01 -10.69 32.65
C GLN A 128 15.61 -9.28 32.21
N ASN A 129 14.95 -9.13 31.06
CA ASN A 129 14.53 -7.83 30.53
C ASN A 129 13.04 -7.84 30.15
N PRO A 130 12.10 -7.99 31.11
CA PRO A 130 10.66 -7.98 30.82
C PRO A 130 10.15 -6.79 29.99
N PRO A 131 10.68 -5.55 30.15
CA PRO A 131 10.27 -4.41 29.32
C PRO A 131 10.49 -4.62 27.82
N TYR A 132 11.47 -5.43 27.41
CA TYR A 132 11.72 -5.76 26.01
C TYR A 132 10.54 -6.50 25.36
N ILE A 133 9.94 -7.46 26.07
CA ILE A 133 8.78 -8.22 25.58
C ILE A 133 7.57 -7.29 25.44
N ALA A 134 7.34 -6.45 26.45
CA ALA A 134 6.25 -5.48 26.46
C ALA A 134 6.39 -4.49 25.30
N LEU A 135 7.57 -3.90 25.08
CA LEU A 135 7.82 -2.98 23.98
C LEU A 135 7.52 -3.62 22.62
N LYS A 136 8.02 -4.84 22.37
CA LYS A 136 7.75 -5.53 21.10
C LYS A 136 6.28 -5.85 20.89
N SER A 137 5.56 -6.19 21.96
CA SER A 137 4.11 -6.40 21.89
C SER A 137 3.37 -5.11 21.58
N ILE A 138 3.73 -4.00 22.22
CA ILE A 138 3.14 -2.67 21.97
C ILE A 138 3.35 -2.24 20.52
N ILE A 139 4.58 -2.39 20.00
CA ILE A 139 4.90 -2.08 18.60
C ILE A 139 4.10 -2.97 17.65
N ALA A 140 4.04 -4.28 17.90
CA ALA A 140 3.30 -5.22 17.06
C ALA A 140 1.78 -4.96 17.05
N ASN A 141 1.22 -4.48 18.16
CA ASN A 141 -0.19 -4.13 18.29
C ASN A 141 -0.52 -2.71 17.84
N ASN A 142 0.48 -1.93 17.42
CA ASN A 142 0.32 -0.55 16.95
C ASN A 142 -0.32 0.38 18.01
N ASP A 143 -0.04 0.16 19.30
CA ASP A 143 -0.63 0.92 20.41
C ASP A 143 0.23 2.14 20.81
N LEU A 144 -0.09 3.29 20.20
CA LEU A 144 0.63 4.54 20.45
C LEU A 144 0.51 5.04 21.89
N ASN A 145 -0.63 4.83 22.55
CA ASN A 145 -0.85 5.31 23.91
C ASN A 145 -0.05 4.48 24.91
N ALA A 146 -0.04 3.15 24.74
CA ALA A 146 0.81 2.28 25.53
C ALA A 146 2.30 2.57 25.28
N LEU A 147 2.69 2.86 24.03
CA LEU A 147 4.06 3.24 23.72
C LEU A 147 4.50 4.49 24.48
N ARG A 148 3.71 5.56 24.46
CA ARG A 148 4.05 6.81 25.18
C ARG A 148 4.24 6.55 26.68
N ARG A 149 3.29 5.85 27.32
CA ARG A 149 3.39 5.47 28.73
C ARG A 149 4.60 4.58 29.02
N PHE A 150 4.96 3.70 28.08
CA PHE A 150 6.13 2.85 28.21
C PHE A 150 7.42 3.67 28.17
N LEU A 151 7.53 4.62 27.25
CA LEU A 151 8.70 5.48 27.09
C LEU A 151 8.88 6.44 28.28
N ASP A 152 7.80 6.82 28.97
CA ASP A 152 7.88 7.60 30.22
C ASP A 152 8.52 6.82 31.37
N LEU A 153 8.48 5.49 31.32
CA LEU A 153 8.93 4.59 32.40
C LEU A 153 10.25 3.87 32.09
N TYR A 154 10.59 3.69 30.81
CA TYR A 154 11.70 2.84 30.38
C TYR A 154 12.56 3.53 29.33
N ASP A 155 13.88 3.50 29.55
CA ASP A 155 14.86 3.99 28.59
C ASP A 155 15.16 2.93 27.52
N VAL A 156 14.56 3.11 26.35
CA VAL A 156 14.74 2.23 25.19
C VAL A 156 16.13 2.34 24.55
N THR A 157 16.86 3.45 24.78
CA THR A 157 18.20 3.63 24.23
C THR A 157 19.21 2.74 24.94
N VAL A 158 19.12 2.66 26.28
CA VAL A 158 19.95 1.76 27.11
C VAL A 158 19.67 0.31 26.74
N LEU A 159 18.40 -0.05 26.56
CA LEU A 159 18.03 -1.41 26.17
C LEU A 159 18.59 -1.80 24.80
N GLU A 160 18.52 -0.90 23.81
CA GLU A 160 19.07 -1.17 22.47
C GLU A 160 20.59 -1.31 22.49
N ARG A 161 21.31 -0.49 23.28
CA ARG A 161 22.77 -0.63 23.44
C ARG A 161 23.14 -1.96 24.06
N LYS A 162 22.44 -2.37 25.13
CA LYS A 162 22.66 -3.68 25.76
C LYS A 162 22.44 -4.83 24.78
N ILE A 163 21.39 -4.76 23.96
CA ILE A 163 21.15 -5.77 22.92
C ILE A 163 22.33 -5.83 21.94
N ARG A 164 22.81 -4.67 21.46
CA ARG A 164 23.94 -4.61 20.53
C ARG A 164 25.24 -5.14 21.13
N GLU A 165 25.57 -4.76 22.36
CA GLU A 165 26.76 -5.27 23.05
C GLU A 165 26.73 -6.80 23.17
N LEU A 166 25.56 -7.37 23.43
CA LEU A 166 25.39 -8.82 23.48
C LEU A 166 25.46 -9.46 22.08
N GLN A 167 24.99 -8.79 21.04
CA GLN A 167 25.12 -9.24 19.65
C GLN A 167 26.58 -9.23 19.17
N GLU A 168 27.33 -8.17 19.48
CA GLU A 168 28.75 -8.02 19.13
C GLU A 168 29.62 -9.06 19.85
N LYS A 169 29.20 -9.53 21.02
CA LYS A 169 29.85 -10.61 21.78
C LYS A 169 29.40 -12.02 21.36
N ASP A 170 28.57 -12.17 20.33
CA ASP A 170 27.95 -13.43 19.90
C ASP A 170 27.13 -14.14 21.01
N LEU A 171 26.62 -13.37 21.98
CA LEU A 171 25.78 -13.86 23.08
C LEU A 171 24.29 -13.78 22.76
N LEU A 172 23.90 -12.87 21.87
CA LEU A 172 22.57 -12.78 21.29
C LEU A 172 22.66 -12.80 19.76
N PRO A 173 21.73 -13.50 19.07
CA PRO A 173 21.67 -13.43 17.63
C PRO A 173 21.04 -12.12 17.15
N TYR A 174 21.29 -11.73 15.90
CA TYR A 174 20.57 -10.63 15.25
C TYR A 174 19.11 -11.02 14.97
N GLU A 175 18.89 -12.24 14.48
CA GLU A 175 17.57 -12.81 14.19
C GLU A 175 17.40 -14.16 14.88
N HIS A 176 16.18 -14.48 15.31
CA HIS A 176 15.86 -15.81 15.83
C HIS A 176 14.42 -16.22 15.51
N SER A 177 14.28 -17.22 14.62
CA SER A 177 13.00 -17.67 14.04
C SER A 177 12.07 -18.45 14.97
N GLY A 178 12.50 -18.79 16.19
CA GLY A 178 11.68 -19.49 17.19
C GLY A 178 10.55 -18.67 17.81
N THR A 179 10.36 -17.42 17.39
CA THR A 179 9.44 -16.47 18.00
C THR A 179 8.05 -16.53 17.40
N TYR A 180 7.18 -17.37 17.98
CA TYR A 180 5.76 -17.43 17.59
C TYR A 180 4.94 -16.18 17.97
N ASN A 181 5.46 -15.30 18.85
CA ASN A 181 4.67 -14.21 19.46
C ASN A 181 4.96 -12.80 18.94
N PHE A 182 5.90 -12.61 18.01
CA PHE A 182 6.24 -11.27 17.51
C PHE A 182 6.11 -11.15 15.99
N PHE A 183 5.95 -9.90 15.53
CA PHE A 183 5.81 -9.53 14.13
C PHE A 183 7.06 -9.85 13.27
N SER A 184 8.23 -9.83 13.89
CA SER A 184 9.52 -10.04 13.23
C SER A 184 10.46 -10.85 14.13
N ASN A 185 11.32 -11.64 13.49
CA ASN A 185 12.34 -12.48 14.14
C ASN A 185 13.56 -11.67 14.61
N GLN A 186 13.64 -10.38 14.27
CA GLN A 186 14.71 -9.49 14.68
C GLN A 186 14.74 -9.36 16.21
N ILE A 187 15.93 -9.45 16.81
CA ILE A 187 16.15 -9.26 18.25
C ILE A 187 16.32 -7.77 18.58
N GLY A 188 17.07 -7.00 17.79
CA GLY A 188 17.21 -5.55 17.97
C GLY A 188 15.88 -4.81 17.91
N ILE A 189 15.72 -3.74 18.68
CA ILE A 189 14.54 -2.87 18.63
C ILE A 189 14.52 -2.13 17.30
N ILE A 190 15.65 -1.56 16.88
CA ILE A 190 15.74 -0.81 15.61
C ILE A 190 15.46 -1.73 14.41
N ASP A 191 16.04 -2.94 14.40
CA ASP A 191 15.83 -3.91 13.32
C ASP A 191 14.38 -4.44 13.29
N HIS A 192 13.78 -4.61 14.47
CA HIS A 192 12.37 -4.94 14.59
C HIS A 192 11.48 -3.83 14.01
N ILE A 193 11.76 -2.57 14.31
CA ILE A 193 11.01 -1.44 13.74
C ILE A 193 11.22 -1.36 12.23
N ALA A 194 12.43 -1.61 11.71
CA ALA A 194 12.67 -1.64 10.27
C ALA A 194 11.82 -2.71 9.57
N SER A 195 11.71 -3.90 10.17
CA SER A 195 10.80 -4.95 9.71
C SER A 195 9.34 -4.49 9.75
N VAL A 196 8.96 -3.83 10.84
CA VAL A 196 7.63 -3.24 11.00
C VAL A 196 7.43 -2.13 9.99
N ALA A 197 8.43 -1.40 9.51
CA ALA A 197 8.34 -0.32 8.52
C ALA A 197 8.30 -0.82 7.06
N SER A 198 8.80 -2.03 6.79
CA SER A 198 8.84 -2.62 5.45
C SER A 198 7.70 -3.61 5.15
N ALA A 199 7.01 -4.10 6.18
CA ALA A 199 5.98 -5.12 6.01
C ALA A 199 4.69 -4.63 5.32
N PRO A 200 3.98 -5.49 4.56
CA PRO A 200 2.69 -5.15 3.98
C PRO A 200 1.62 -4.93 5.06
N THR A 201 0.59 -4.14 4.75
CA THR A 201 -0.55 -3.78 5.64
C THR A 201 -1.33 -4.99 6.18
N TYR A 202 -1.15 -6.17 5.57
CA TYR A 202 -1.72 -7.45 5.98
C TYR A 202 -0.62 -8.44 6.33
N VAL A 203 -0.41 -8.67 7.63
CA VAL A 203 0.40 -9.78 8.13
C VAL A 203 -0.38 -10.46 9.27
N ARG A 204 -0.58 -11.79 9.16
CA ARG A 204 -1.13 -12.65 10.23
C ARG A 204 -2.45 -12.17 10.86
N ARG A 205 -3.41 -11.70 10.05
CA ARG A 205 -4.78 -11.29 10.47
C ARG A 205 -4.87 -10.02 11.36
N ILE A 206 -3.77 -9.28 11.55
CA ILE A 206 -3.80 -7.97 12.22
C ILE A 206 -3.84 -6.89 11.13
N THR A 207 -4.90 -6.09 11.11
CA THR A 207 -4.98 -4.90 10.25
C THR A 207 -4.25 -3.77 10.95
N ILE A 208 -3.02 -3.49 10.54
CA ILE A 208 -2.26 -2.35 11.06
C ILE A 208 -2.63 -1.14 10.20
N HIS A 209 -3.31 -0.15 10.77
CA HIS A 209 -3.62 1.08 10.04
C HIS A 209 -2.32 1.83 9.71
N PRO A 210 -2.06 2.16 8.43
CA PRO A 210 -0.83 2.85 8.01
C PRO A 210 -0.57 4.16 8.74
N ARG A 211 -1.64 4.85 9.17
CA ARG A 211 -1.58 6.11 9.90
C ARG A 211 -0.87 5.97 11.25
N ASP A 212 -1.18 4.95 12.06
CA ASP A 212 -0.59 4.85 13.40
C ASP A 212 0.81 4.24 13.39
N ARG A 213 1.12 3.45 12.35
CA ARG A 213 2.43 2.83 12.14
C ARG A 213 3.56 3.86 12.08
N LEU A 214 3.35 4.96 11.36
CA LEU A 214 4.35 6.01 11.28
C LEU A 214 4.49 6.80 12.59
N GLU A 215 3.40 6.98 13.35
CA GLU A 215 3.48 7.65 14.65
C GLU A 215 4.40 6.88 15.60
N ILE A 216 4.33 5.54 15.59
CA ILE A 216 5.20 4.68 16.38
C ILE A 216 6.65 4.79 15.91
N ILE A 217 6.90 4.68 14.60
CA ILE A 217 8.25 4.84 14.01
C ILE A 217 8.83 6.20 14.43
N TYR A 218 8.07 7.28 14.25
CA TYR A 218 8.53 8.61 14.58
C TYR A 218 8.72 8.82 16.08
N THR A 219 7.83 8.28 16.93
CA THR A 219 7.94 8.38 18.39
C THR A 219 9.20 7.68 18.90
N LEU A 220 9.50 6.48 18.41
CA LEU A 220 10.73 5.76 18.77
C LEU A 220 11.97 6.48 18.24
N TYR A 221 11.90 7.05 17.04
CA TYR A 221 12.98 7.89 16.51
C TYR A 221 13.30 9.08 17.43
N GLU A 222 12.30 9.75 18.03
CA GLU A 222 12.53 10.85 18.97
C GLU A 222 13.28 10.43 20.24
N GLU A 223 13.18 9.16 20.64
CA GLU A 223 13.98 8.60 21.73
C GLU A 223 15.41 8.28 21.27
N PHE A 224 15.55 7.55 20.17
CA PHE A 224 16.87 7.14 19.67
C PHE A 224 17.73 8.31 19.18
N ARG A 225 17.14 9.41 18.70
CA ARG A 225 17.89 10.60 18.28
C ARG A 225 18.64 11.32 19.42
N LYS A 226 18.36 10.96 20.68
CA LYS A 226 19.08 11.50 21.84
C LYS A 226 20.52 10.98 21.91
N ASP A 227 20.80 9.83 21.27
CA ASP A 227 22.14 9.25 21.11
C ASP A 227 22.57 9.34 19.63
N PRO A 228 23.68 10.02 19.28
CA PRO A 228 24.11 10.19 17.89
C PRO A 228 24.40 8.90 17.12
N GLU A 229 24.91 7.87 17.80
CA GLU A 229 25.20 6.58 17.16
C GLU A 229 23.91 5.84 16.82
N LEU A 230 22.95 5.87 17.76
CA LEU A 230 21.63 5.28 17.54
C LEU A 230 20.81 6.09 16.53
N GLU A 231 20.91 7.42 16.49
CA GLU A 231 20.25 8.25 15.47
C GLU A 231 20.70 7.83 14.07
N LYS A 232 22.02 7.71 13.87
CA LYS A 232 22.60 7.31 12.60
C LYS A 232 22.14 5.91 12.20
N ARG A 233 22.21 4.94 13.13
CA ARG A 233 21.76 3.58 12.86
C ARG A 233 20.27 3.52 12.56
N TYR A 234 19.44 4.23 13.32
CA TYR A 234 18.00 4.29 13.09
C TYR A 234 17.69 4.85 11.71
N TYR A 235 18.42 5.89 11.30
CA TYR A 235 18.28 6.45 9.96
C TYR A 235 18.61 5.42 8.86
N ASP A 236 19.78 4.77 8.97
CA ASP A 236 20.28 3.83 7.97
C ASP A 236 19.41 2.57 7.88
N THR A 237 18.88 2.08 9.01
CA THR A 237 18.09 0.84 9.06
C THR A 237 16.59 1.06 8.86
N VAL A 238 16.02 2.14 9.40
CA VAL A 238 14.55 2.35 9.39
C VAL A 238 14.15 3.40 8.36
N TRP A 239 14.66 4.63 8.48
CA TRP A 239 14.20 5.74 7.64
C TRP A 239 14.53 5.56 6.17
N LYS A 240 15.74 5.06 5.86
CA LYS A 240 16.14 4.80 4.48
C LYS A 240 15.23 3.77 3.80
N ILE A 241 14.87 2.70 4.51
CA ILE A 241 13.94 1.68 4.02
C ILE A 241 12.55 2.29 3.84
N TYR A 242 12.08 3.09 4.81
CA TYR A 242 10.77 3.73 4.73
C TYR A 242 10.66 4.75 3.58
N PHE A 243 11.68 5.57 3.35
CA PHE A 243 11.69 6.50 2.21
C PHE A 243 11.74 5.77 0.88
N SER A 244 12.45 4.65 0.82
CA SER A 244 12.55 3.80 -0.38
C SER A 244 11.28 3.00 -0.65
N SER A 245 10.49 2.66 0.38
CA SER A 245 9.25 1.89 0.22
C SER A 245 8.14 2.69 -0.48
N GLY A 246 8.26 4.02 -0.47
CA GLY A 246 7.29 4.93 -1.03
C GLY A 246 5.92 4.84 -0.36
N GLU A 247 5.85 4.33 0.88
CA GLU A 247 4.62 4.34 1.68
C GLU A 247 4.13 5.78 1.93
N LEU A 248 2.82 6.00 1.80
CA LEU A 248 2.27 7.33 1.99
C LEU A 248 2.22 7.62 3.48
N ILE A 249 2.78 8.77 3.87
CA ILE A 249 2.54 9.31 5.20
C ILE A 249 1.13 9.91 5.23
N GLU A 250 0.18 9.14 5.77
CA GLU A 250 -1.22 9.58 5.87
C GLU A 250 -1.44 10.67 6.92
N ASN A 251 -0.54 10.79 7.91
CA ASN A 251 -0.62 11.84 8.92
C ASN A 251 0.13 13.11 8.44
N PRO A 252 -0.57 14.22 8.14
CA PRO A 252 0.03 15.47 7.69
C PRO A 252 1.06 16.06 8.65
N THR A 253 0.79 15.98 9.95
CA THR A 253 1.64 16.54 10.99
C THR A 253 2.98 15.83 11.05
N ILE A 254 2.97 14.49 10.96
CA ILE A 254 4.20 13.71 10.99
C ILE A 254 4.96 13.87 9.67
N PHE A 255 4.26 13.88 8.53
CA PHE A 255 4.89 14.15 7.24
C PHE A 255 5.73 15.44 7.29
N LYS A 256 5.13 16.53 7.77
CA LYS A 256 5.81 17.82 7.91
C LYS A 256 7.03 17.75 8.81
N LYS A 257 6.94 17.04 9.95
CA LYS A 257 8.08 16.84 10.86
C LYS A 257 9.22 16.08 10.20
N VAL A 258 8.90 14.97 9.53
CA VAL A 258 9.87 14.12 8.81
C VAL A 258 10.55 14.90 7.69
N VAL A 259 9.78 15.59 6.84
CA VAL A 259 10.34 16.40 5.74
C VAL A 259 11.25 17.49 6.29
N ARG A 260 10.82 18.25 7.31
CA ARG A 260 11.66 19.30 7.92
C ARG A 260 12.97 18.75 8.49
N LYS A 261 12.92 17.60 9.16
CA LYS A 261 14.10 17.00 9.81
C LYS A 261 15.09 16.43 8.79
N PHE A 262 14.61 15.85 7.70
CA PHE A 262 15.45 15.12 6.74
C PHE A 262 15.60 15.83 5.38
N ILE A 263 15.22 17.10 5.28
CA ILE A 263 15.29 17.89 4.03
C ILE A 263 16.69 17.94 3.40
N ASP A 264 17.75 17.83 4.22
CA ASP A 264 19.14 17.83 3.76
C ASP A 264 19.66 16.44 3.38
N ARG A 265 18.87 15.39 3.61
CA ARG A 265 19.22 14.01 3.23
C ARG A 265 18.79 13.75 1.79
N LYS A 266 19.62 13.04 1.04
CA LYS A 266 19.36 12.75 -0.38
C LYS A 266 18.08 11.91 -0.55
N GLU A 267 17.85 10.98 0.36
CA GLU A 267 16.75 10.02 0.36
C GLU A 267 15.38 10.69 0.50
N ILE A 268 15.31 11.95 0.95
CA ILE A 268 14.04 12.67 1.06
C ILE A 268 13.38 12.89 -0.30
N SER A 269 14.16 12.93 -1.39
CA SER A 269 13.62 13.07 -2.74
C SER A 269 12.68 11.92 -3.08
N GLN A 270 13.06 10.68 -2.72
CA GLN A 270 12.25 9.48 -2.97
C GLN A 270 10.93 9.52 -2.19
N LEU A 271 10.96 10.03 -0.95
CA LEU A 271 9.73 10.22 -0.16
C LEU A 271 8.82 11.27 -0.79
N ILE A 272 9.37 12.41 -1.22
CA ILE A 272 8.62 13.49 -1.85
C ILE A 272 8.01 13.00 -3.17
N GLU A 273 8.80 12.36 -4.02
CA GLU A 273 8.38 11.80 -5.30
C GLU A 273 7.26 10.76 -5.12
N SER A 274 7.47 9.78 -4.24
CA SER A 274 6.48 8.72 -3.98
C SER A 274 5.19 9.25 -3.37
N THR A 275 5.28 10.20 -2.44
CA THR A 275 4.11 10.85 -1.83
C THR A 275 3.34 11.62 -2.89
N ALA A 276 4.03 12.41 -3.71
CA ALA A 276 3.40 13.15 -4.80
C ALA A 276 2.76 12.21 -5.85
N ASN A 277 3.43 11.11 -6.23
CA ASN A 277 2.89 10.12 -7.16
C ASN A 277 1.67 9.35 -6.60
N LYS A 278 1.52 9.27 -5.28
CA LYS A 278 0.33 8.64 -4.67
C LYS A 278 -0.88 9.55 -4.62
N TYR A 279 -0.70 10.87 -4.68
CA TYR A 279 -1.81 11.78 -5.00
C TYR A 279 -2.44 11.34 -6.34
N TYR A 280 -1.61 11.02 -7.34
CA TYR A 280 -2.04 10.52 -8.65
C TYR A 280 -2.75 9.15 -8.62
N ARG A 281 -2.21 8.13 -7.92
CA ARG A 281 -2.77 6.75 -7.96
C ARG A 281 -4.08 6.54 -7.19
N LYS A 282 -4.33 7.22 -6.06
CA LYS A 282 -5.56 7.00 -5.27
C LYS A 282 -6.84 7.44 -6.01
N GLU A 283 -6.72 8.09 -7.16
CA GLU A 283 -7.85 8.41 -8.05
C GLU A 283 -8.04 7.40 -9.20
N SER A 284 -6.96 6.77 -9.72
CA SER A 284 -7.11 5.71 -10.73
C SER A 284 -7.80 4.45 -10.19
N ASP A 285 -7.65 4.21 -8.88
CA ASP A 285 -8.30 3.12 -8.15
C ASP A 285 -9.68 3.50 -7.59
N ARG A 286 -10.13 4.75 -7.76
CA ARG A 286 -11.58 4.97 -7.72
C ARG A 286 -12.14 4.18 -8.90
N PRO A 287 -13.13 3.30 -8.70
CA PRO A 287 -13.80 2.72 -9.86
C PRO A 287 -14.17 3.90 -10.75
N LYS A 288 -13.75 3.89 -12.03
CA LYS A 288 -14.27 4.80 -13.06
C LYS A 288 -15.76 4.83 -12.81
N GLU A 289 -16.28 5.92 -12.24
CA GLU A 289 -17.65 5.95 -11.74
C GLU A 289 -18.54 5.63 -12.93
N THR A 290 -19.02 4.38 -12.93
CA THR A 290 -19.86 3.82 -13.96
C THR A 290 -21.16 4.61 -13.87
N TYR A 291 -21.41 5.44 -14.88
CA TYR A 291 -22.61 6.26 -15.01
C TYR A 291 -22.85 7.19 -13.81
N PHE A 292 -22.33 8.42 -13.93
CA PHE A 292 -22.83 9.56 -13.18
C PHE A 292 -24.36 9.63 -13.27
N ASN A 293 -25.05 9.18 -12.21
CA ASN A 293 -26.47 9.44 -12.01
C ASN A 293 -26.62 10.47 -10.88
N PRO A 294 -26.81 11.76 -11.21
CA PRO A 294 -26.86 12.86 -10.23
C PRO A 294 -28.22 13.01 -9.55
N ASP A 295 -29.24 12.24 -9.93
CA ASP A 295 -30.58 12.30 -9.33
C ASP A 295 -30.66 11.59 -7.97
N SER A 296 -29.58 10.97 -7.51
CA SER A 296 -29.55 10.51 -6.13
C SER A 296 -29.53 11.73 -5.21
N LYS A 297 -30.60 11.92 -4.44
CA LYS A 297 -30.69 12.82 -3.27
C LYS A 297 -29.72 12.40 -2.15
N THR A 298 -28.53 11.91 -2.49
CA THR A 298 -27.47 11.65 -1.54
C THR A 298 -26.87 12.99 -1.18
N ILE A 299 -26.97 13.29 0.11
CA ILE A 299 -26.22 14.31 0.86
C ILE A 299 -24.86 14.53 0.19
N PRO A 300 -24.41 15.78 -0.07
CA PRO A 300 -23.10 16.04 -0.64
C PRO A 300 -22.11 15.18 0.14
N ARG A 301 -21.41 14.25 -0.53
CA ARG A 301 -20.37 13.44 0.13
C ARG A 301 -19.48 14.44 0.85
N GLN A 302 -19.61 14.50 2.17
CA GLN A 302 -18.81 15.34 3.03
C GLN A 302 -17.39 14.97 2.65
N ILE A 303 -16.67 15.88 2.00
CA ILE A 303 -15.26 15.68 1.70
C ILE A 303 -14.65 15.39 3.06
N SER A 304 -14.20 14.15 3.24
CA SER A 304 -13.71 13.71 4.55
C SER A 304 -12.65 14.70 5.01
N GLU A 305 -12.63 15.04 6.31
CA GLU A 305 -11.69 16.02 6.88
C GLU A 305 -10.25 15.72 6.46
N SER A 306 -9.93 14.44 6.23
CA SER A 306 -8.66 13.96 5.68
C SER A 306 -8.23 14.60 4.35
N TRP A 307 -9.15 14.98 3.45
CA TRP A 307 -8.78 15.63 2.18
C TRP A 307 -8.50 17.11 2.32
N LYS A 308 -9.21 17.79 3.22
CA LYS A 308 -8.98 19.20 3.54
C LYS A 308 -7.57 19.41 4.08
N GLU A 309 -7.16 18.56 5.03
CA GLU A 309 -5.80 18.57 5.58
C GLU A 309 -4.72 18.26 4.52
N LYS A 310 -5.06 17.46 3.51
CA LYS A 310 -4.16 17.16 2.37
C LYS A 310 -3.99 18.31 1.39
N ILE A 311 -5.03 19.12 1.17
CA ILE A 311 -4.92 20.29 0.31
C ILE A 311 -4.08 21.37 1.01
N ASP A 312 -4.31 21.57 2.32
CA ASP A 312 -3.55 22.55 3.11
C ASP A 312 -2.04 22.19 3.13
N LEU A 313 -1.72 20.89 3.19
CA LEU A 313 -0.35 20.35 3.04
C LEU A 313 0.39 20.80 1.77
N LEU A 314 -0.30 21.02 0.64
CA LEU A 314 0.36 21.42 -0.62
C LEU A 314 1.18 22.70 -0.43
N THR A 315 0.56 23.68 0.22
CA THR A 315 1.18 24.98 0.49
C THR A 315 2.22 24.92 1.60
N GLU A 316 1.97 24.13 2.65
CA GLU A 316 2.92 24.00 3.75
C GLU A 316 4.23 23.31 3.32
N ILE A 317 4.14 22.34 2.40
CA ILE A 317 5.31 21.65 1.87
C ILE A 317 6.08 22.54 0.89
N ASP A 318 5.39 23.34 0.08
CA ASP A 318 6.03 24.39 -0.72
C ASP A 318 6.93 25.27 0.16
N ASP A 319 6.40 25.76 1.29
CA ASP A 319 7.13 26.62 2.21
C ASP A 319 8.35 25.93 2.84
N ILE A 320 8.20 24.65 3.21
CA ILE A 320 9.32 23.84 3.71
C ILE A 320 10.41 23.66 2.64
N LEU A 321 10.01 23.47 1.37
CA LEU A 321 10.91 23.20 0.26
C LEU A 321 11.47 24.46 -0.43
N GLN A 322 11.09 25.67 -0.02
CA GLN A 322 11.58 26.93 -0.63
C GLN A 322 13.11 27.00 -0.74
N LYS A 323 13.84 26.46 0.24
CA LYS A 323 15.32 26.43 0.27
C LYS A 323 15.94 25.30 -0.56
N LYS A 324 15.13 24.42 -1.16
CA LYS A 324 15.55 23.25 -1.96
C LYS A 324 14.85 23.28 -3.34
N PRO A 325 15.33 24.09 -4.30
CA PRO A 325 14.62 24.35 -5.55
C PRO A 325 14.37 23.09 -6.40
N ALA A 326 15.28 22.11 -6.38
CA ALA A 326 15.09 20.85 -7.11
C ALA A 326 13.90 20.03 -6.57
N LEU A 327 13.82 19.87 -5.24
CA LEU A 327 12.72 19.16 -4.58
C LEU A 327 11.40 19.93 -4.69
N LEU A 328 11.44 21.25 -4.57
CA LEU A 328 10.27 22.10 -4.77
C LEU A 328 9.72 21.95 -6.19
N LYS A 329 10.59 21.94 -7.20
CA LYS A 329 10.20 21.74 -8.60
C LYS A 329 9.53 20.38 -8.81
N GLU A 330 10.11 19.32 -8.24
CA GLU A 330 9.55 17.96 -8.31
C GLU A 330 8.17 17.88 -7.64
N TRP A 331 8.07 18.35 -6.40
CA TRP A 331 6.81 18.43 -5.64
C TRP A 331 5.73 19.17 -6.43
N ARG A 332 6.03 20.36 -6.95
CA ARG A 332 5.11 21.17 -7.75
C ARG A 332 4.72 20.46 -9.06
N SER A 333 5.66 19.83 -9.74
CA SER A 333 5.38 19.15 -11.02
C SER A 333 4.46 17.94 -10.90
N ILE A 334 4.34 17.34 -9.71
CA ILE A 334 3.54 16.13 -9.49
C ILE A 334 2.32 16.45 -8.62
N ALA A 335 2.53 16.92 -7.39
CA ALA A 335 1.46 17.10 -6.41
C ALA A 335 0.52 18.26 -6.77
N TRP A 336 1.08 19.43 -7.13
CA TRP A 336 0.26 20.58 -7.53
C TRP A 336 -0.46 20.32 -8.85
N ASN A 337 0.25 19.81 -9.86
CA ASN A 337 -0.37 19.47 -11.14
C ASN A 337 -1.55 18.50 -10.97
N PHE A 338 -1.39 17.48 -10.13
CA PHE A 338 -2.48 16.57 -9.80
C PHE A 338 -3.63 17.28 -9.07
N ALA A 339 -3.32 18.07 -8.03
CA ALA A 339 -4.33 18.75 -7.22
C ALA A 339 -5.15 19.76 -8.06
N ILE A 340 -4.51 20.39 -9.04
CA ILE A 340 -5.15 21.25 -10.04
C ILE A 340 -6.00 20.41 -10.99
N SER A 341 -5.44 19.39 -11.63
CA SER A 341 -6.14 18.58 -12.65
C SER A 341 -7.32 17.78 -12.09
N SER A 342 -7.29 17.42 -10.81
CA SER A 342 -8.39 16.73 -10.11
C SER A 342 -9.51 17.68 -9.66
N GLY A 343 -9.29 18.99 -9.71
CA GLY A 343 -10.24 20.00 -9.24
C GLY A 343 -10.32 20.15 -7.72
N LEU A 344 -9.59 19.34 -6.93
CA LEU A 344 -9.75 19.29 -5.47
C LEU A 344 -9.43 20.61 -4.78
N ILE A 345 -8.50 21.39 -5.33
CA ILE A 345 -8.14 22.71 -4.80
C ILE A 345 -9.33 23.69 -4.82
N ALA A 346 -10.36 23.45 -5.63
CA ALA A 346 -11.56 24.27 -5.68
C ALA A 346 -12.34 24.30 -4.35
N HIS A 347 -12.10 23.34 -3.46
CA HIS A 347 -12.66 23.31 -2.11
C HIS A 347 -11.95 24.28 -1.13
N ARG A 348 -10.86 24.92 -1.56
CA ARG A 348 -10.04 25.85 -0.77
C ARG A 348 -9.73 27.12 -1.58
N PRO A 349 -10.55 28.19 -1.49
CA PRO A 349 -10.43 29.38 -2.31
C PRO A 349 -9.03 30.02 -2.30
N ALA A 350 -8.38 30.13 -1.14
CA ALA A 350 -7.05 30.71 -1.04
C ALA A 350 -5.97 29.92 -1.80
N ILE A 351 -6.11 28.59 -1.85
CA ILE A 351 -5.18 27.69 -2.54
C ILE A 351 -5.47 27.70 -4.05
N LEU A 352 -6.75 27.77 -4.42
CA LEU A 352 -7.17 27.97 -5.81
C LEU A 352 -6.63 29.28 -6.39
N GLU A 353 -6.75 30.39 -5.65
CA GLU A 353 -6.22 31.69 -6.05
C GLU A 353 -4.69 31.64 -6.24
N LYS A 354 -3.99 30.97 -5.31
CA LYS A 354 -2.55 30.71 -5.44
C LYS A 354 -2.24 29.87 -6.70
N ALA A 355 -3.07 28.88 -7.02
CA ALA A 355 -2.90 28.05 -8.21
C ALA A 355 -2.97 28.88 -9.51
N TYR A 356 -3.98 29.73 -9.68
CA TYR A 356 -4.08 30.59 -10.85
C TYR A 356 -2.89 31.56 -11.00
N ARG A 357 -2.34 32.03 -9.87
CA ARG A 357 -1.17 32.91 -9.87
C ARG A 357 0.13 32.19 -10.22
N GLU A 358 0.35 31.00 -9.68
CA GLU A 358 1.64 30.30 -9.75
C GLU A 358 1.70 29.20 -10.83
N PHE A 359 0.54 28.70 -11.28
CA PHE A 359 0.37 27.63 -12.27
C PHE A 359 -0.67 28.03 -13.33
N PRO A 360 -0.53 29.18 -14.00
CA PRO A 360 -1.58 29.74 -14.85
C PRO A 360 -1.96 28.83 -16.03
N LYS A 361 -1.01 28.03 -16.56
CA LYS A 361 -1.28 27.13 -17.68
C LYS A 361 -2.04 25.89 -17.22
N GLU A 362 -1.59 25.30 -16.13
CA GLU A 362 -2.18 24.09 -15.56
C GLU A 362 -3.57 24.37 -15.01
N SER A 363 -3.77 25.52 -14.34
CA SER A 363 -5.08 25.96 -13.87
C SER A 363 -6.04 26.22 -15.01
N ALA A 364 -5.63 26.95 -16.06
CA ALA A 364 -6.48 27.21 -17.23
C ALA A 364 -6.92 25.90 -17.93
N ASN A 365 -6.00 24.93 -18.07
CA ASN A 365 -6.32 23.62 -18.64
C ASN A 365 -7.32 22.81 -17.78
N ALA A 366 -7.46 23.14 -16.50
CA ALA A 366 -8.32 22.46 -15.55
C ALA A 366 -9.59 23.26 -15.18
N ASP A 367 -9.83 24.43 -15.78
CA ASP A 367 -10.92 25.35 -15.40
C ASP A 367 -12.29 24.66 -15.32
N LEU A 368 -12.63 23.83 -16.31
CA LEU A 368 -13.90 23.09 -16.30
C LEU A 368 -14.03 22.15 -15.09
N ILE A 369 -12.96 21.44 -14.75
CA ILE A 369 -12.97 20.48 -13.63
C ILE A 369 -12.99 21.26 -12.30
N LEU A 370 -12.20 22.32 -12.19
CA LEU A 370 -12.20 23.23 -11.04
C LEU A 370 -13.60 23.83 -10.80
N PHE A 371 -14.28 24.24 -11.86
CA PHE A 371 -15.66 24.75 -11.80
C PHE A 371 -16.64 23.68 -11.32
N LEU A 372 -16.58 22.47 -11.88
CA LEU A 372 -17.48 21.37 -11.49
C LEU A 372 -17.32 20.99 -10.01
N GLU A 373 -16.08 20.91 -9.52
CA GLU A 373 -15.81 20.62 -8.12
C GLU A 373 -16.19 21.79 -7.20
N ALA A 374 -15.99 23.05 -7.61
CA ALA A 374 -16.48 24.22 -6.88
C ALA A 374 -18.02 24.22 -6.75
N ASN A 375 -18.73 23.95 -7.84
CA ASN A 375 -20.19 23.85 -7.88
C ASN A 375 -20.71 22.73 -6.97
N LYS A 376 -20.08 21.55 -7.03
CA LYS A 376 -20.41 20.40 -6.16
C LYS A 376 -20.20 20.72 -4.68
N GLY A 377 -19.12 21.45 -4.37
CA GLY A 377 -18.82 21.95 -3.03
C GLY A 377 -19.68 23.14 -2.60
N LYS A 378 -20.52 23.68 -3.49
CA LYS A 378 -21.29 24.93 -3.31
C LYS A 378 -20.42 26.10 -2.87
N ASN A 379 -19.20 26.18 -3.39
CA ASN A 379 -18.21 27.16 -2.97
C ASN A 379 -18.23 28.39 -3.89
N GLN A 380 -19.12 29.34 -3.60
CA GLN A 380 -19.30 30.53 -4.42
C GLN A 380 -18.00 31.32 -4.63
N ARG A 381 -17.19 31.49 -3.58
CA ARG A 381 -15.91 32.21 -3.68
C ARG A 381 -14.96 31.57 -4.69
N SER A 382 -14.90 30.24 -4.74
CA SER A 382 -14.09 29.55 -5.75
C SER A 382 -14.63 29.76 -7.16
N ILE A 383 -15.95 29.80 -7.33
CA ILE A 383 -16.58 30.09 -8.62
C ILE A 383 -16.24 31.50 -9.09
N ASP A 384 -16.27 32.48 -8.19
CA ASP A 384 -15.91 33.86 -8.50
C ASP A 384 -14.43 33.97 -8.92
N ILE A 385 -13.52 33.30 -8.19
CA ILE A 385 -12.10 33.23 -8.56
C ILE A 385 -11.91 32.61 -9.94
N ILE A 386 -12.63 31.52 -10.26
CA ILE A 386 -12.56 30.88 -11.59
C ILE A 386 -13.05 31.86 -12.65
N ALA A 387 -14.20 32.51 -12.43
CA ALA A 387 -14.76 33.50 -13.37
C ALA A 387 -13.78 34.64 -13.66
N GLU A 388 -13.05 35.14 -12.67
CA GLU A 388 -12.05 36.19 -12.87
C GLU A 388 -10.86 35.74 -13.74
N ASN A 389 -10.53 34.44 -13.73
CA ASN A 389 -9.32 33.90 -14.33
C ASN A 389 -9.54 33.20 -15.69
N ILE A 390 -10.78 33.00 -16.14
CA ILE A 390 -11.08 32.46 -17.48
C ILE A 390 -10.54 33.43 -18.56
N LYS A 391 -9.72 32.89 -19.45
CA LYS A 391 -9.09 33.65 -20.56
C LYS A 391 -9.36 33.06 -21.95
N ASP A 392 -9.77 31.79 -22.02
CA ASP A 392 -9.92 31.05 -23.27
C ASP A 392 -11.27 30.32 -23.26
N PRO A 393 -12.11 30.48 -24.29
CA PRO A 393 -13.40 29.79 -24.38
C PRO A 393 -13.22 28.26 -24.52
N SER A 394 -12.08 27.79 -25.02
CA SER A 394 -11.74 26.38 -25.18
C SER A 394 -11.61 25.64 -23.85
N ALA A 395 -11.38 26.36 -22.76
CA ALA A 395 -11.40 25.83 -21.41
C ALA A 395 -12.77 25.24 -21.03
N PHE A 396 -13.85 25.74 -21.66
CA PHE A 396 -15.20 25.21 -21.56
C PHE A 396 -15.76 24.95 -22.97
N PRO A 397 -15.42 23.81 -23.60
CA PRO A 397 -15.78 23.54 -24.99
C PRO A 397 -17.29 23.28 -25.11
N LEU A 398 -18.05 24.34 -25.41
CA LEU A 398 -19.52 24.37 -25.36
C LEU A 398 -20.18 23.27 -26.21
N ASP A 399 -19.57 22.89 -27.32
CA ASP A 399 -20.01 21.83 -28.22
C ASP A 399 -19.76 20.40 -27.71
N ARG A 400 -18.90 20.23 -26.70
CA ARG A 400 -18.46 18.92 -26.17
C ARG A 400 -18.94 18.65 -24.74
N ILE A 401 -19.42 19.67 -24.03
CA ILE A 401 -19.91 19.51 -22.66
C ILE A 401 -21.37 19.02 -22.63
N GLU A 402 -21.68 18.23 -21.61
CA GLU A 402 -23.02 17.69 -21.39
C GLU A 402 -24.03 18.80 -21.06
N GLU A 403 -25.31 18.59 -21.41
CA GLU A 403 -26.41 19.54 -21.12
C GLU A 403 -26.42 19.96 -19.65
N LYS A 404 -26.19 19.00 -18.74
CA LYS A 404 -26.14 19.23 -17.30
C LYS A 404 -25.03 20.19 -16.88
N THR A 405 -23.86 20.07 -17.50
CA THR A 405 -22.73 20.97 -17.25
C THR A 405 -23.03 22.38 -17.76
N VAL A 406 -23.68 22.50 -18.93
CA VAL A 406 -24.16 23.80 -19.43
C VAL A 406 -25.14 24.44 -18.45
N ARG A 407 -26.12 23.68 -17.94
CA ARG A 407 -27.07 24.17 -16.93
C ARG A 407 -26.36 24.67 -15.67
N TYR A 408 -25.35 23.94 -15.19
CA TYR A 408 -24.55 24.41 -14.06
C TYR A 408 -23.84 25.73 -14.34
N ILE A 409 -23.25 25.91 -15.52
CA ILE A 409 -22.62 27.18 -15.90
C ILE A 409 -23.65 28.32 -15.94
N LEU A 410 -24.84 28.06 -16.49
CA LEU A 410 -25.93 29.03 -16.55
C LEU A 410 -26.47 29.45 -15.17
N MET A 411 -26.25 28.65 -14.12
CA MET A 411 -26.58 29.03 -12.74
C MET A 411 -25.68 30.16 -12.18
N TYR A 412 -24.53 30.41 -12.81
CA TYR A 412 -23.55 31.41 -12.36
C TYR A 412 -23.38 32.52 -13.42
N PRO A 413 -24.16 33.61 -13.32
CA PRO A 413 -24.14 34.75 -14.23
C PRO A 413 -22.74 35.27 -14.55
N ASN A 414 -21.87 35.39 -13.55
CA ASN A 414 -20.50 35.88 -13.68
C ASN A 414 -19.61 34.97 -14.54
N VAL A 415 -19.70 33.66 -14.35
CA VAL A 415 -18.98 32.67 -15.18
C VAL A 415 -19.47 32.75 -16.61
N LEU A 416 -20.79 32.78 -16.81
CA LEU A 416 -21.38 32.89 -18.14
C LEU A 416 -20.94 34.17 -18.86
N GLU A 417 -21.07 35.33 -18.20
CA GLU A 417 -20.70 36.63 -18.80
C GLU A 417 -19.23 36.61 -19.23
N LYS A 418 -18.35 36.08 -18.38
CA LYS A 418 -16.94 35.94 -18.73
C LYS A 418 -16.73 35.04 -19.93
N LEU A 419 -17.38 33.88 -19.96
CA LEU A 419 -17.26 32.94 -21.08
C LEU A 419 -17.71 33.57 -22.40
N ILE A 420 -18.81 34.34 -22.39
CA ILE A 420 -19.27 35.07 -23.57
C ILE A 420 -18.26 36.12 -23.99
N GLN A 421 -17.70 36.88 -23.04
CA GLN A 421 -16.66 37.89 -23.33
C GLN A 421 -15.41 37.28 -23.97
N VAL A 422 -15.02 36.05 -23.60
CA VAL A 422 -13.86 35.37 -24.20
C VAL A 422 -14.20 34.58 -25.47
N GLY A 423 -15.48 34.49 -25.86
CA GLY A 423 -15.88 33.95 -27.18
C GLY A 423 -16.90 32.82 -27.18
N TRP A 424 -17.61 32.57 -26.07
CA TRP A 424 -18.77 31.68 -26.12
C TRP A 424 -19.88 32.25 -27.02
N PRO A 425 -20.34 31.50 -28.03
CA PRO A 425 -21.41 31.93 -28.91
C PRO A 425 -22.77 31.87 -28.22
N THR A 426 -23.42 33.02 -28.06
CA THR A 426 -24.72 33.15 -27.39
C THR A 426 -25.88 32.46 -28.11
N ASN A 427 -25.78 32.32 -29.44
CA ASN A 427 -26.80 31.75 -30.32
C ASN A 427 -26.47 30.36 -30.87
N GLN A 428 -25.46 29.68 -30.32
CA GLN A 428 -25.13 28.33 -30.78
C GLN A 428 -26.27 27.35 -30.48
N ILE A 429 -26.65 26.56 -31.49
CA ILE A 429 -27.59 25.46 -31.34
C ILE A 429 -26.82 24.23 -30.82
N LEU A 430 -27.10 23.88 -29.58
CA LEU A 430 -26.51 22.74 -28.87
C LEU A 430 -27.35 21.50 -29.14
N LYS A 431 -26.68 20.35 -29.31
CA LYS A 431 -27.32 19.09 -29.70
C LYS A 431 -26.92 17.99 -28.74
N TRP A 432 -27.88 17.41 -28.03
CA TRP A 432 -27.64 16.27 -27.16
C TRP A 432 -28.50 15.08 -27.53
N LYS A 433 -27.92 13.88 -27.40
CA LYS A 433 -28.64 12.63 -27.56
C LYS A 433 -29.29 12.27 -26.23
N LYS A 434 -30.62 12.16 -26.21
CA LYS A 434 -31.37 11.63 -25.07
C LYS A 434 -32.01 10.31 -25.42
N GLU A 435 -31.87 9.34 -24.53
CA GLU A 435 -32.64 8.10 -24.58
C GLU A 435 -34.02 8.35 -24.00
N LYS A 436 -35.07 8.06 -24.78
CA LYS A 436 -36.46 8.11 -24.34
C LYS A 436 -37.06 6.71 -24.39
N PHE A 437 -37.91 6.40 -23.42
CA PHE A 437 -38.65 5.15 -23.35
C PHE A 437 -40.14 5.44 -23.54
N ASN A 438 -40.78 4.79 -24.51
CA ASN A 438 -42.22 4.95 -24.78
C ASN A 438 -43.08 3.81 -24.20
N GLY A 439 -42.56 3.05 -23.23
CA GLY A 439 -43.24 1.87 -22.68
C GLY A 439 -42.96 0.56 -23.42
N ARG A 440 -42.42 0.60 -24.66
CA ARG A 440 -42.14 -0.61 -25.46
C ARG A 440 -40.70 -0.72 -25.96
N LYS A 441 -40.07 0.40 -26.31
CA LYS A 441 -38.68 0.44 -26.78
C LYS A 441 -37.99 1.72 -26.32
N THR A 442 -36.69 1.63 -26.09
CA THR A 442 -35.81 2.78 -25.94
C THR A 442 -35.45 3.30 -27.33
N TYR A 443 -35.53 4.60 -27.54
CA TYR A 443 -35.15 5.27 -28.78
C TYR A 443 -34.34 6.52 -28.46
N VAL A 444 -33.39 6.85 -29.33
CA VAL A 444 -32.52 8.04 -29.17
C VAL A 444 -33.16 9.21 -29.91
N VAL A 445 -33.36 10.31 -29.21
CA VAL A 445 -33.80 11.59 -29.78
C VAL A 445 -32.65 12.58 -29.66
N ILE A 446 -32.40 13.33 -30.74
CA ILE A 446 -31.51 14.49 -30.69
C ILE A 446 -32.37 15.69 -30.30
N GLU A 447 -32.08 16.27 -29.14
CA GLU A 447 -32.71 17.53 -28.72
C GLU A 447 -31.79 18.69 -29.09
N GLU A 448 -32.36 19.69 -29.76
CA GLU A 448 -31.69 20.95 -30.06
C GLU A 448 -32.12 22.01 -29.03
N LYS A 449 -31.16 22.76 -28.49
CA LYS A 449 -31.40 23.81 -27.50
C LYS A 449 -30.44 24.97 -27.71
N THR A 450 -30.85 26.17 -27.31
CA THR A 450 -29.96 27.34 -27.16
C THR A 450 -29.74 27.61 -25.68
N LEU A 451 -28.70 28.39 -25.35
CA LEU A 451 -28.46 28.84 -23.97
C LEU A 451 -29.67 29.58 -23.38
N LEU A 452 -30.34 30.39 -24.20
CA LEU A 452 -31.53 31.13 -23.80
C LEU A 452 -32.73 30.21 -23.49
N VAL A 453 -32.98 29.22 -24.35
CA VAL A 453 -34.05 28.23 -24.11
C VAL A 453 -33.78 27.44 -22.83
N LEU A 454 -32.54 26.99 -22.60
CA LEU A 454 -32.17 26.28 -21.37
C LEU A 454 -32.40 27.12 -20.11
N SER A 455 -32.05 28.41 -20.17
CA SER A 455 -32.18 29.35 -19.06
C SER A 455 -33.64 29.61 -18.64
N ILE A 456 -34.57 29.47 -19.57
CA ILE A 456 -36.01 29.67 -19.33
C ILE A 456 -36.66 28.39 -18.79
N GLU A 457 -36.24 27.23 -19.27
CA GLU A 457 -36.80 25.94 -18.85
C GLU A 457 -36.39 25.52 -17.43
N ASP A 458 -35.26 26.02 -16.93
CA ASP A 458 -34.71 25.64 -15.62
C ASP A 458 -34.99 26.71 -14.57
N ASP A 459 -35.78 26.38 -13.54
CA ASP A 459 -36.05 27.30 -12.44
C ASP A 459 -34.81 27.54 -11.55
N LEU A 460 -33.75 26.73 -11.66
CA LEU A 460 -32.50 26.95 -10.91
C LEU A 460 -31.61 28.03 -11.54
N ILE A 461 -31.85 28.39 -12.80
CA ILE A 461 -31.09 29.42 -13.50
C ILE A 461 -31.67 30.80 -13.15
N PRO A 462 -30.87 31.75 -12.65
CA PRO A 462 -31.37 33.06 -12.24
C PRO A 462 -31.77 33.92 -13.45
N GLU A 463 -32.66 34.90 -13.24
CA GLU A 463 -33.06 35.86 -14.28
C GLU A 463 -31.89 36.69 -14.81
N GLU A 464 -30.87 36.94 -13.98
CA GLU A 464 -29.66 37.67 -14.37
C GLU A 464 -28.93 36.98 -15.53
N THR A 465 -28.93 35.65 -15.57
CA THR A 465 -28.38 34.87 -16.69
C THR A 465 -29.07 35.24 -18.01
N ILE A 466 -30.39 35.46 -17.99
CA ILE A 466 -31.14 35.87 -19.18
C ILE A 466 -30.79 37.30 -19.58
N ARG A 467 -30.68 38.23 -18.62
CA ARG A 467 -30.25 39.61 -18.88
C ARG A 467 -28.90 39.65 -19.58
N ILE A 468 -27.93 38.85 -19.10
CA ILE A 468 -26.60 38.73 -19.69
C ILE A 468 -26.66 38.16 -21.10
N LEU A 469 -27.41 37.08 -21.32
CA LEU A 469 -27.56 36.50 -22.66
C LEU A 469 -28.12 37.52 -23.65
N LEU A 470 -29.19 38.23 -23.29
CA LEU A 470 -29.82 39.25 -24.14
C LEU A 470 -28.88 40.44 -24.39
N LYS A 471 -28.23 40.95 -23.34
CA LYS A 471 -27.21 42.01 -23.41
C LYS A 471 -26.09 41.67 -24.39
N HIS A 472 -25.69 40.39 -24.46
CA HIS A 472 -24.66 39.90 -25.37
C HIS A 472 -25.21 39.29 -26.67
N GLY A 473 -26.42 39.68 -27.08
CA GLY A 473 -26.95 39.40 -28.41
C GLY A 473 -27.57 38.02 -28.60
N ALA A 474 -28.00 37.34 -27.53
CA ALA A 474 -28.85 36.16 -27.68
C ALA A 474 -30.17 36.55 -28.34
N ASP A 475 -30.55 35.83 -29.40
CA ASP A 475 -31.74 36.10 -30.20
C ASP A 475 -32.99 35.48 -29.53
N PRO A 476 -33.92 36.29 -29.00
CA PRO A 476 -35.13 35.80 -28.36
C PRO A 476 -36.12 35.14 -29.34
N LYS A 477 -35.89 35.29 -30.66
CA LYS A 477 -36.68 34.70 -31.73
C LYS A 477 -36.04 33.43 -32.32
N LEU A 478 -34.86 33.02 -31.85
CA LEU A 478 -34.19 31.82 -32.32
C LEU A 478 -34.90 30.56 -31.79
N GLY A 479 -35.62 29.89 -32.68
CA GLY A 479 -36.30 28.62 -32.39
C GLY A 479 -35.41 27.41 -32.62
N VAL A 480 -35.63 26.36 -31.83
CA VAL A 480 -34.92 25.07 -31.93
C VAL A 480 -35.88 23.91 -32.19
N LYS A 481 -35.43 22.87 -32.89
CA LYS A 481 -36.27 21.70 -33.14
C LYS A 481 -36.43 20.89 -31.86
N SER A 482 -37.69 20.65 -31.48
CA SER A 482 -38.06 19.79 -30.36
C SER A 482 -38.99 18.67 -30.83
N GLY A 483 -38.88 17.51 -30.18
CA GLY A 483 -39.63 16.30 -30.53
C GLY A 483 -40.36 15.74 -29.32
N LEU A 484 -41.69 15.65 -29.41
CA LEU A 484 -42.54 15.09 -28.37
C LEU A 484 -43.52 14.11 -29.03
N GLN A 485 -43.47 12.84 -28.61
CA GLN A 485 -44.32 11.75 -29.12
C GLN A 485 -44.33 11.60 -30.66
N GLY A 486 -43.17 11.79 -31.33
CA GLY A 486 -43.06 11.64 -32.78
C GLY A 486 -43.57 12.83 -33.61
N LYS A 487 -44.04 13.91 -32.98
CA LYS A 487 -44.32 15.19 -33.63
C LYS A 487 -43.15 16.15 -33.43
N HIS A 488 -42.71 16.77 -34.51
CA HIS A 488 -41.70 17.82 -34.50
C HIS A 488 -42.36 19.19 -34.43
N PHE A 489 -41.89 20.04 -33.52
CA PHE A 489 -42.28 21.44 -33.43
C PHE A 489 -41.04 22.30 -33.20
N ILE A 490 -41.18 23.60 -33.44
CA ILE A 490 -40.15 24.59 -33.16
C ILE A 490 -40.44 25.15 -31.77
N LEU A 491 -39.49 25.00 -30.86
CA LEU A 491 -39.52 25.55 -29.52
C LEU A 491 -38.81 26.89 -29.52
N TYR A 492 -39.52 27.94 -29.10
CA TYR A 492 -38.98 29.29 -28.93
C TYR A 492 -38.79 29.60 -27.44
N PRO A 493 -37.93 30.58 -27.09
CA PRO A 493 -37.82 31.11 -25.72
C PRO A 493 -39.18 31.44 -25.08
N MET A 494 -40.12 31.98 -25.86
CA MET A 494 -41.46 32.35 -25.43
C MET A 494 -42.48 31.18 -25.42
N SER A 495 -42.08 29.96 -25.77
CA SER A 495 -43.02 28.84 -25.85
C SER A 495 -43.47 28.36 -24.47
N ASN A 496 -44.76 28.05 -24.34
CA ASN A 496 -45.30 27.37 -23.17
C ASN A 496 -44.93 25.89 -23.21
N SER A 497 -44.29 25.38 -22.15
CA SER A 497 -43.72 24.03 -22.15
C SER A 497 -44.71 22.94 -21.73
N TYR A 498 -45.82 23.29 -21.05
CA TYR A 498 -46.80 22.31 -20.55
C TYR A 498 -48.22 22.90 -20.44
N PRO A 499 -49.27 22.05 -20.50
CA PRO A 499 -50.68 22.46 -20.37
C PRO A 499 -51.13 22.79 -18.93
N TYR A 500 -50.24 22.74 -17.92
CA TYR A 500 -50.58 22.93 -16.50
C TYR A 500 -50.07 24.25 -15.88
N GLY A 501 -49.69 25.23 -16.70
CA GLY A 501 -49.22 26.55 -16.25
C GLY A 501 -47.69 26.65 -16.16
N ASN A 502 -47.16 27.88 -16.27
CA ASN A 502 -45.74 28.18 -16.08
C ASN A 502 -45.45 28.38 -14.58
N SER A 503 -44.22 28.11 -14.13
CA SER A 503 -43.77 28.53 -12.81
C SER A 503 -43.72 30.06 -12.73
N ILE A 504 -43.91 30.65 -11.54
CA ILE A 504 -43.82 32.11 -11.33
C ILE A 504 -42.50 32.67 -11.86
N LEU A 505 -41.40 31.95 -11.64
CA LEU A 505 -40.08 32.36 -12.11
C LEU A 505 -39.98 32.32 -13.64
N LYS A 506 -40.57 31.30 -14.28
CA LYS A 506 -40.61 31.23 -15.74
C LYS A 506 -41.46 32.33 -16.36
N GLU A 507 -42.59 32.69 -15.76
CA GLU A 507 -43.40 33.83 -16.20
C GLU A 507 -42.63 35.15 -16.11
N SER A 508 -41.89 35.35 -15.01
CA SER A 508 -41.02 36.51 -14.84
C SER A 508 -39.91 36.58 -15.89
N LYS A 509 -39.24 35.45 -16.16
CA LYS A 509 -38.23 35.32 -17.24
C LYS A 509 -38.80 35.62 -18.63
N GLN A 510 -40.03 35.17 -18.92
CA GLN A 510 -40.71 35.45 -20.19
C GLN A 510 -41.08 36.93 -20.32
N LYS A 511 -41.60 37.53 -19.25
CA LYS A 511 -41.90 38.97 -19.20
C LYS A 511 -40.66 39.81 -19.46
N LEU A 512 -39.51 39.42 -18.91
CA LEU A 512 -38.23 40.09 -19.15
C LEU A 512 -37.83 40.06 -20.64
N ILE A 513 -38.07 38.95 -21.33
CA ILE A 513 -37.81 38.83 -22.78
C ILE A 513 -38.79 39.69 -23.58
N GLU A 514 -40.06 39.76 -23.18
CA GLU A 514 -41.05 40.64 -23.82
C GLU A 514 -40.66 42.12 -23.68
N GLU A 515 -40.23 42.54 -22.50
CA GLU A 515 -39.77 43.90 -22.22
C GLU A 515 -38.53 44.27 -23.02
N TRP A 516 -37.59 43.33 -23.23
CA TRP A 516 -36.39 43.56 -24.04
C TRP A 516 -36.66 43.71 -25.54
N ASN A 517 -37.77 43.15 -26.03
CA ASN A 517 -38.17 43.23 -27.44
C ASN A 517 -39.02 44.47 -27.77
N ARG A 518 -39.40 45.26 -26.76
CA ARG A 518 -40.07 46.56 -26.92
C ARG A 518 -39.03 47.67 -27.00
#